data_AF-Q2H6D1-F1
#
_entry.id   AF-Q2H6D1-F1
#
_cell.length_a   1.000
_cell.length_b   1.000
_cell.length_c   1.000
_cell.angle_alpha   90.00
_cell.angle_beta   90.00
_cell.angle_gamma   90.00
#
_symmetry.space_group_name_H-M   'P 1'
#
loop_
_entity.id
_entity.type
_entity.pdbx_description
1 polymer ?
#
loop_
_entity_poly.entity_id
_entity_poly.type
_entity_poly.pdbx_seq_one_letter_code
_entity_poly.pdbx_strand_id
1 'polypeptide(L)'
;MTTTTTGAEEDAITATATTMYEYEHIMTFDEPMMMGSSSTAVATTGGGSSSGSGSVKKKKSIKSDDSLSLRGPMEVDGSVKSMASVSFSGDFSVRDRIEAYENLEVDGNLSCGGKVKSMGNVKIRGAVVCMDKVKIFGKLKIKGTLEVHGDLEVWGKLTIDGYLKCRTLTAYASLTTVGDQSWYEVEEGEKVHGAKLVQRY
;
A
#
# COMPACT_ATOMS: atom_id res chain seq x y z
N MET A 1 75.94 5.88 -31.08
CA MET A 1 74.51 5.51 -30.91
C MET A 1 73.69 6.66 -31.48
N THR A 2 73.50 6.72 -32.80
CA THR A 2 72.34 6.18 -33.57
C THR A 2 71.02 6.82 -33.11
N THR A 3 70.20 7.54 -33.90
CA THR A 3 70.12 7.84 -35.35
C THR A 3 68.95 8.85 -35.54
N THR A 4 69.11 9.85 -36.43
CA THR A 4 68.15 10.44 -37.44
C THR A 4 66.67 10.72 -37.08
N THR A 5 65.89 11.62 -37.70
CA THR A 5 66.03 12.78 -38.60
C THR A 5 64.60 13.29 -38.81
N THR A 6 64.45 14.62 -38.86
CA THR A 6 63.52 15.47 -39.63
C THR A 6 62.47 14.82 -40.55
N GLY A 7 61.23 15.27 -40.40
CA GLY A 7 60.31 15.74 -41.47
C GLY A 7 59.79 14.77 -42.53
N ALA A 8 58.46 14.71 -42.69
CA ALA A 8 57.78 14.76 -43.98
C ALA A 8 56.26 14.91 -43.80
N GLU A 9 55.69 15.52 -44.83
CA GLU A 9 54.34 15.91 -45.21
C GLU A 9 53.45 14.71 -45.58
N GLU A 10 52.24 14.98 -46.10
CA GLU A 10 51.19 14.10 -46.67
C GLU A 10 50.08 13.66 -45.70
N ASP A 11 48.80 13.63 -46.07
CA ASP A 11 48.02 14.29 -47.12
C ASP A 11 46.54 14.02 -46.78
N ALA A 12 45.67 14.70 -47.51
CA ALA A 12 44.22 14.75 -47.34
C ALA A 12 43.50 13.40 -47.19
N ILE A 13 42.45 13.40 -46.36
CA ILE A 13 41.24 12.65 -46.69
C ILE A 13 40.00 13.45 -46.32
N THR A 14 39.43 14.02 -47.38
CA THR A 14 38.08 14.56 -47.51
C THR A 14 37.03 13.53 -47.07
N ALA A 15 36.19 13.90 -46.11
CA ALA A 15 34.92 13.23 -45.88
C ALA A 15 33.82 14.31 -45.79
N THR A 16 33.22 14.60 -46.94
CA THR A 16 32.04 15.45 -47.08
C THR A 16 30.84 14.74 -46.47
N ALA A 17 30.40 15.17 -45.28
CA ALA A 17 29.09 14.82 -44.74
C ALA A 17 28.06 15.82 -45.28
N THR A 18 27.29 15.39 -46.26
CA THR A 18 26.18 16.15 -46.86
C THR A 18 25.05 16.33 -45.84
N THR A 19 24.87 17.55 -45.35
CA THR A 19 23.61 18.06 -44.78
C THR A 19 22.62 18.32 -45.91
N MET A 20 21.40 17.79 -45.80
CA MET A 20 20.17 18.38 -46.35
C MET A 20 18.96 17.84 -45.57
N TYR A 21 18.35 18.69 -44.75
CA TYR A 21 17.00 18.51 -44.21
C TYR A 21 16.16 19.67 -44.75
N GLU A 22 15.04 19.38 -45.42
CA GLU A 22 13.80 20.19 -45.47
C GLU A 22 12.76 19.43 -46.34
N TYR A 23 11.61 19.05 -45.77
CA TYR A 23 10.25 19.66 -45.93
C TYR A 23 9.70 19.51 -47.37
N GLU A 24 8.51 19.00 -47.68
CA GLU A 24 7.22 18.89 -46.99
C GLU A 24 6.44 17.66 -47.47
N HIS A 25 5.41 17.24 -46.73
CA HIS A 25 4.08 17.06 -47.34
C HIS A 25 3.01 17.12 -46.25
N ILE A 26 2.24 18.20 -46.26
CA ILE A 26 1.00 18.38 -45.52
C ILE A 26 -0.01 17.39 -46.11
N MET A 27 -0.45 16.41 -45.31
CA MET A 27 -1.63 15.60 -45.63
C MET A 27 -2.76 16.00 -44.71
N THR A 28 -3.71 16.70 -45.32
CA THR A 28 -5.05 17.03 -44.85
C THR A 28 -5.78 15.80 -44.31
N PHE A 29 -6.37 15.93 -43.12
CA PHE A 29 -7.34 14.98 -42.57
C PHE A 29 -8.67 15.14 -43.31
N ASP A 30 -8.94 14.25 -44.24
CA ASP A 30 -10.31 13.90 -44.64
C ASP A 30 -10.65 12.56 -43.98
N GLU A 31 -11.75 12.53 -43.24
CA GLU A 31 -12.35 11.35 -42.57
C GLU A 31 -12.78 10.28 -43.59
N PRO A 32 -13.35 9.09 -43.22
CA PRO A 32 -13.31 8.32 -41.98
C PRO A 32 -12.87 6.85 -42.24
N MET A 33 -11.94 6.28 -41.47
CA MET A 33 -11.70 4.83 -41.46
C MET A 33 -12.21 4.18 -40.18
N MET A 34 -13.35 3.49 -40.32
CA MET A 34 -13.77 2.39 -39.47
C MET A 34 -12.71 1.28 -39.51
N MET A 35 -12.09 0.97 -38.37
CA MET A 35 -11.40 -0.31 -38.12
C MET A 35 -11.53 -0.62 -36.63
N GLY A 36 -12.12 -1.77 -36.35
CA GLY A 36 -12.19 -2.32 -35.00
C GLY A 36 -10.87 -2.93 -34.53
N SER A 37 -10.95 -3.44 -33.30
CA SER A 37 -10.03 -4.32 -32.58
C SER A 37 -8.96 -3.67 -31.68
N SER A 38 -9.20 -3.91 -30.38
CA SER A 38 -8.25 -4.07 -29.28
C SER A 38 -7.32 -2.91 -28.93
N SER A 39 -7.69 -2.16 -27.90
CA SER A 39 -6.71 -1.78 -26.88
C SER A 39 -7.37 -1.63 -25.50
N THR A 40 -6.61 -2.12 -24.54
CA THR A 40 -6.94 -2.42 -23.16
C THR A 40 -7.44 -1.19 -22.40
N ALA A 41 -8.68 -1.26 -21.93
CA ALA A 41 -9.22 -0.34 -20.94
C ALA A 41 -8.42 -0.45 -19.63
N VAL A 42 -8.00 0.68 -19.06
CA VAL A 42 -8.20 1.03 -17.63
C VAL A 42 -7.95 2.54 -17.50
N ALA A 43 -9.02 3.32 -17.53
CA ALA A 43 -9.09 4.61 -16.86
C ALA A 43 -10.12 4.45 -15.74
N THR A 44 -9.66 4.19 -14.51
CA THR A 44 -10.52 4.17 -13.33
C THR A 44 -10.73 5.61 -12.86
N THR A 45 -11.83 6.22 -13.30
CA THR A 45 -12.42 7.38 -12.63
C THR A 45 -13.12 6.86 -11.36
N GLY A 46 -12.44 7.01 -10.22
CA GLY A 46 -12.91 6.53 -8.91
C GLY A 46 -13.84 7.50 -8.18
N GLY A 47 -14.82 8.09 -8.86
CA GLY A 47 -15.91 8.84 -8.21
C GLY A 47 -17.15 7.96 -8.10
N GLY A 48 -17.41 7.38 -6.93
CA GLY A 48 -18.50 6.42 -6.77
C GLY A 48 -19.05 6.36 -5.36
N SER A 49 -19.83 7.38 -4.99
CA SER A 49 -20.83 7.28 -3.93
C SER A 49 -21.84 6.21 -4.33
N SER A 50 -21.76 5.03 -3.73
CA SER A 50 -22.71 3.94 -3.98
C SER A 50 -23.56 3.71 -2.74
N SER A 51 -24.72 4.35 -2.68
CA SER A 51 -25.86 3.86 -1.91
C SER A 51 -26.40 2.63 -2.66
N GLY A 52 -26.32 1.45 -2.05
CA GLY A 52 -26.73 0.21 -2.69
C GLY A 52 -27.02 -0.86 -1.64
N SER A 53 -28.29 -1.20 -1.53
CA SER A 53 -28.87 -2.21 -0.64
C SER A 53 -28.26 -3.60 -0.86
N GLY A 54 -27.84 -4.26 0.22
CA GLY A 54 -27.73 -5.72 0.33
C GLY A 54 -26.81 -6.50 -0.62
N SER A 55 -25.87 -5.88 -1.33
CA SER A 55 -24.94 -6.58 -2.24
C SER A 55 -23.49 -6.27 -1.86
N VAL A 56 -22.70 -7.31 -1.55
CA VAL A 56 -21.26 -7.17 -1.29
C VAL A 56 -20.61 -6.52 -2.51
N LYS A 57 -20.15 -5.28 -2.35
CA LYS A 57 -19.49 -4.58 -3.45
C LYS A 57 -18.14 -5.27 -3.70
N LYS A 58 -17.93 -5.81 -4.90
CA LYS A 58 -16.64 -6.38 -5.28
C LYS A 58 -15.82 -5.34 -6.04
N LYS A 59 -14.64 -5.00 -5.57
CA LYS A 59 -13.69 -4.13 -6.29
C LYS A 59 -12.40 -4.88 -6.57
N LYS A 60 -11.84 -4.71 -7.78
CA LYS A 60 -10.58 -5.35 -8.15
C LYS A 60 -9.39 -4.76 -7.41
N SER A 61 -9.29 -3.43 -7.32
CA SER A 61 -8.37 -2.74 -6.41
C SER A 61 -8.94 -1.36 -6.11
N ILE A 62 -8.53 -0.75 -5.00
CA ILE A 62 -8.96 0.59 -4.61
C ILE A 62 -7.71 1.43 -4.43
N LYS A 63 -7.61 2.52 -5.20
CA LYS A 63 -6.54 3.51 -5.09
C LYS A 63 -7.18 4.88 -5.00
N SER A 64 -6.74 5.69 -4.05
CA SER A 64 -7.22 7.07 -3.89
C SER A 64 -6.10 7.96 -3.37
N ASP A 65 -5.96 9.15 -3.93
CA ASP A 65 -5.00 10.14 -3.44
C ASP A 65 -5.53 10.89 -2.21
N ASP A 66 -6.86 10.99 -2.08
CA ASP A 66 -7.54 11.57 -0.93
C ASP A 66 -7.97 10.54 0.12
N SER A 67 -8.59 11.03 1.20
CA SER A 67 -9.12 10.21 2.28
C SER A 67 -10.19 9.24 1.77
N LEU A 68 -9.99 7.96 2.06
CA LEU A 68 -10.85 6.89 1.57
C LEU A 68 -11.78 6.40 2.69
N SER A 69 -13.08 6.64 2.56
CA SER A 69 -14.09 6.07 3.46
C SER A 69 -14.87 4.97 2.74
N LEU A 70 -14.76 3.75 3.26
CA LEU A 70 -15.44 2.58 2.74
C LEU A 70 -16.51 2.14 3.73
N ARG A 71 -17.73 1.98 3.23
CA ARG A 71 -18.87 1.45 3.99
C ARG A 71 -19.35 0.17 3.33
N GLY A 72 -19.31 -0.91 4.10
CA GLY A 72 -19.48 -2.29 3.65
C GLY A 72 -20.63 -3.02 4.36
N PRO A 73 -21.01 -4.21 3.87
CA PRO A 73 -20.06 -5.25 3.47
C PRO A 73 -19.44 -5.09 2.07
N MET A 74 -18.12 -5.30 1.96
CA MET A 74 -17.36 -5.17 0.69
C MET A 74 -16.22 -6.18 0.60
N GLU A 75 -15.97 -6.70 -0.60
CA GLU A 75 -14.87 -7.61 -0.90
C GLU A 75 -13.93 -6.94 -1.92
N VAL A 76 -12.63 -6.94 -1.63
CA VAL A 76 -11.58 -6.39 -2.50
C VAL A 76 -10.66 -7.52 -2.90
N ASP A 77 -10.63 -7.83 -4.20
CA ASP A 77 -9.84 -8.93 -4.75
C ASP A 77 -8.34 -8.60 -4.83
N GLY A 78 -8.02 -7.32 -4.96
CA GLY A 78 -6.65 -6.81 -4.98
C GLY A 78 -6.36 -5.93 -3.79
N SER A 79 -5.52 -4.91 -4.00
CA SER A 79 -5.05 -4.06 -2.91
C SER A 79 -5.88 -2.81 -2.70
N VAL A 80 -5.90 -2.35 -1.45
CA VAL A 80 -6.42 -1.04 -1.04
C VAL A 80 -5.24 -0.15 -0.73
N LYS A 81 -5.09 0.95 -1.46
CA LYS A 81 -4.03 1.94 -1.24
C LYS A 81 -4.65 3.33 -1.17
N SER A 82 -4.30 4.11 -0.16
CA SER A 82 -4.66 5.52 -0.11
C SER A 82 -3.46 6.36 0.29
N MET A 83 -3.29 7.51 -0.37
CA MET A 83 -2.26 8.49 -0.05
C MET A 83 -2.63 9.35 1.17
N ALA A 84 -3.84 9.19 1.70
CA ALA A 84 -4.33 9.83 2.92
C ALA A 84 -4.83 8.78 3.94
N SER A 85 -5.80 9.18 4.78
CA SER A 85 -6.41 8.31 5.78
C SER A 85 -7.45 7.36 5.18
N VAL A 86 -7.50 6.12 5.69
CA VAL A 86 -8.47 5.10 5.28
C VAL A 86 -9.38 4.74 6.45
N SER A 87 -10.69 4.72 6.20
CA SER A 87 -11.69 4.27 7.17
C SER A 87 -12.54 3.14 6.59
N PHE A 88 -12.59 2.02 7.29
CA PHE A 88 -13.44 0.87 7.00
C PHE A 88 -14.58 0.83 8.02
N SER A 89 -15.83 0.84 7.56
CA SER A 89 -17.02 0.71 8.42
C SER A 89 -17.93 -0.44 7.94
N GLY A 90 -18.05 -1.50 8.74
CA GLY A 90 -18.74 -2.75 8.42
C GLY A 90 -17.79 -3.92 8.17
N ASP A 91 -18.25 -4.96 7.46
CA ASP A 91 -17.45 -6.15 7.15
C ASP A 91 -16.65 -5.99 5.84
N PHE A 92 -15.35 -6.25 5.89
CA PHE A 92 -14.46 -6.14 4.73
C PHE A 92 -13.58 -7.37 4.60
N SER A 93 -13.36 -7.78 3.36
CA SER A 93 -12.39 -8.83 3.00
C SER A 93 -11.49 -8.33 1.90
N VAL A 94 -10.20 -8.19 2.16
CA VAL A 94 -9.16 -7.78 1.21
C VAL A 94 -8.24 -8.97 0.97
N ARG A 95 -8.13 -9.45 -0.28
CA ARG A 95 -7.29 -10.63 -0.59
C ARG A 95 -5.80 -10.33 -0.62
N ASP A 96 -5.41 -9.15 -1.09
CA ASP A 96 -4.01 -8.77 -1.27
C ASP A 96 -3.53 -7.89 -0.10
N ARG A 97 -3.13 -6.64 -0.33
CA ARG A 97 -2.55 -5.77 0.72
C ARG A 97 -3.37 -4.50 0.98
N ILE A 98 -3.22 -3.95 2.19
CA ILE A 98 -3.79 -2.66 2.59
C ILE A 98 -2.65 -1.70 2.91
N GLU A 99 -2.64 -0.54 2.26
CA GLU A 99 -1.65 0.52 2.49
C GLU A 99 -2.34 1.86 2.73
N ALA A 100 -2.08 2.46 3.89
CA ALA A 100 -2.53 3.80 4.25
C ALA A 100 -1.33 4.70 4.57
N TYR A 101 -1.21 5.83 3.89
CA TYR A 101 -0.14 6.80 4.14
C TYR A 101 -0.39 7.68 5.38
N GLU A 102 -1.62 7.76 5.85
CA GLU A 102 -1.93 8.40 7.13
C GLU A 102 -2.57 7.39 8.08
N ASN A 103 -3.72 7.73 8.66
CA ASN A 103 -4.38 6.90 9.67
C ASN A 103 -5.20 5.80 9.01
N LEU A 104 -5.28 4.65 9.66
CA LEU A 104 -6.16 3.54 9.28
C LEU A 104 -7.15 3.30 10.43
N GLU A 105 -8.43 3.57 10.19
CA GLU A 105 -9.50 3.27 11.14
C GLU A 105 -10.35 2.12 10.62
N VAL A 106 -10.57 1.12 11.47
CA VAL A 106 -11.42 -0.03 11.18
C VAL A 106 -12.50 -0.06 12.25
N ASP A 107 -13.75 0.01 11.83
CA ASP A 107 -14.94 -0.09 12.66
C ASP A 107 -15.82 -1.23 12.12
N GLY A 108 -15.68 -2.41 12.71
CA GLY A 108 -16.31 -3.66 12.25
C GLY A 108 -15.29 -4.78 12.07
N ASN A 109 -15.53 -5.63 11.07
CA ASN A 109 -14.68 -6.78 10.79
C ASN A 109 -13.84 -6.55 9.53
N LEU A 110 -12.53 -6.80 9.60
CA LEU A 110 -11.63 -6.73 8.45
C LEU A 110 -10.78 -7.99 8.37
N SER A 111 -10.90 -8.72 7.26
CA SER A 111 -9.98 -9.79 6.90
C SER A 111 -9.03 -9.32 5.81
N CYS A 112 -7.73 -9.49 6.02
CA CYS A 112 -6.69 -9.17 5.04
C CYS A 112 -5.82 -10.42 4.78
N GLY A 113 -5.83 -10.89 3.53
CA GLY A 113 -5.04 -12.05 3.10
C GLY A 113 -3.55 -11.77 2.92
N GLY A 114 -3.15 -10.51 2.82
CA GLY A 114 -1.76 -10.10 2.69
C GLY A 114 -1.36 -9.04 3.71
N LYS A 115 -0.39 -8.21 3.34
CA LYS A 115 0.29 -7.29 4.26
C LYS A 115 -0.55 -6.05 4.54
N VAL A 116 -0.51 -5.56 5.77
CA VAL A 116 -1.11 -4.28 6.15
C VAL A 116 0.01 -3.32 6.52
N LYS A 117 0.04 -2.15 5.87
CA LYS A 117 1.00 -1.08 6.15
C LYS A 117 0.24 0.22 6.42
N SER A 118 0.53 0.85 7.55
CA SER A 118 0.04 2.20 7.85
C SER A 118 1.20 3.07 8.31
N MET A 119 1.38 4.23 7.67
CA MET A 119 2.42 5.18 8.07
C MET A 119 1.95 6.09 9.23
N GLY A 120 0.64 6.28 9.39
CA GLY A 120 0.04 7.00 10.52
C GLY A 120 -0.46 6.06 11.62
N ASN A 121 -1.47 6.54 12.35
CA ASN A 121 -2.03 5.80 13.48
C ASN A 121 -3.09 4.80 13.02
N VAL A 122 -3.12 3.64 13.65
CA VAL A 122 -4.14 2.62 13.41
C VAL A 122 -5.07 2.53 14.60
N LYS A 123 -6.37 2.59 14.33
CA LYS A 123 -7.43 2.38 15.32
C LYS A 123 -8.31 1.23 14.85
N ILE A 124 -8.43 0.21 15.68
CA ILE A 124 -9.30 -0.92 15.42
C ILE A 124 -10.42 -0.92 16.45
N ARG A 125 -11.65 -0.99 15.99
CA ARG A 125 -12.87 -1.18 16.79
C ARG A 125 -13.62 -2.36 16.18
N GLY A 126 -13.54 -3.53 16.81
CA GLY A 126 -14.10 -4.77 16.26
C GLY A 126 -13.04 -5.84 16.07
N ALA A 127 -13.15 -6.65 15.02
CA ALA A 127 -12.28 -7.80 14.78
C ALA A 127 -11.47 -7.63 13.49
N VAL A 128 -10.14 -7.76 13.57
CA VAL A 128 -9.26 -7.69 12.41
C VAL A 128 -8.42 -8.95 12.34
N VAL A 129 -8.37 -9.58 11.18
CA VAL A 129 -7.54 -10.77 10.92
C VAL A 129 -6.62 -10.46 9.75
N CYS A 130 -5.32 -10.58 9.97
CA CYS A 130 -4.30 -10.43 8.94
C CYS A 130 -3.50 -11.72 8.81
N MET A 131 -3.41 -12.25 7.59
CA MET A 131 -2.69 -13.51 7.33
C MET A 131 -1.17 -13.31 7.19
N ASP A 132 -0.72 -12.11 6.83
CA ASP A 132 0.69 -11.77 6.63
C ASP A 132 1.12 -10.68 7.64
N LYS A 133 2.23 -10.01 7.37
CA LYS A 133 2.86 -9.00 8.22
C LYS A 133 2.03 -7.71 8.30
N VAL A 134 2.00 -7.14 9.49
CA VAL A 134 1.39 -5.84 9.77
C VAL A 134 2.48 -4.87 10.24
N LYS A 135 2.66 -3.76 9.53
CA LYS A 135 3.65 -2.72 9.84
C LYS A 135 2.95 -1.38 10.09
N ILE A 136 3.14 -0.83 11.27
CA ILE A 136 2.51 0.41 11.70
C ILE A 136 3.59 1.37 12.19
N PHE A 137 3.73 2.50 11.52
CA PHE A 137 4.71 3.52 11.92
C PHE A 137 4.19 4.45 13.01
N GLY A 138 2.87 4.66 13.09
CA GLY A 138 2.25 5.44 14.16
C GLY A 138 1.81 4.61 15.37
N LYS A 139 0.83 5.12 16.11
CA LYS A 139 0.26 4.45 17.28
C LYS A 139 -0.74 3.39 16.83
N LEU A 140 -0.74 2.21 17.45
CA LEU A 140 -1.76 1.18 17.26
C LEU A 140 -2.65 1.14 18.50
N LYS A 141 -3.94 1.38 18.33
CA LYS A 141 -4.96 1.21 19.36
C LYS A 141 -5.97 0.16 18.94
N ILE A 142 -6.04 -0.92 19.70
CA ILE A 142 -6.97 -2.03 19.46
C ILE A 142 -8.07 -1.93 20.51
N LYS A 143 -9.33 -1.89 20.05
CA LYS A 143 -10.54 -2.00 20.86
C LYS A 143 -11.36 -3.19 20.33
N GLY A 144 -11.14 -4.37 20.89
CA GLY A 144 -11.69 -5.62 20.37
C GLY A 144 -10.57 -6.63 20.07
N THR A 145 -10.63 -7.28 18.92
CA THR A 145 -9.74 -8.39 18.57
C THR A 145 -8.86 -8.04 17.37
N LEU A 146 -7.55 -8.25 17.47
CA LEU A 146 -6.63 -8.24 16.34
C LEU A 146 -5.87 -9.57 16.30
N GLU A 147 -5.96 -10.29 15.20
CA GLU A 147 -5.18 -11.50 14.94
C GLU A 147 -4.26 -11.29 13.74
N VAL A 148 -2.97 -11.57 13.93
CA VAL A 148 -1.94 -11.42 12.90
C VAL A 148 -1.15 -12.73 12.81
N HIS A 149 -1.38 -13.54 11.79
CA HIS A 149 -0.64 -14.79 11.62
C HIS A 149 0.84 -14.58 11.26
N GLY A 150 1.19 -13.39 10.77
CA GLY A 150 2.56 -12.99 10.49
C GLY A 150 3.20 -12.15 11.61
N ASP A 151 4.13 -11.28 11.19
CA ASP A 151 4.86 -10.38 12.09
C ASP A 151 4.08 -9.08 12.30
N LEU A 152 3.92 -8.66 13.56
CA LEU A 152 3.35 -7.37 13.93
C LEU A 152 4.46 -6.42 14.39
N GLU A 153 4.77 -5.41 13.58
CA GLU A 153 5.72 -4.35 13.90
C GLU A 153 4.99 -3.03 14.16
N VAL A 154 5.18 -2.45 15.35
CA VAL A 154 4.61 -1.16 15.74
C VAL A 154 5.71 -0.23 16.21
N TRP A 155 5.91 0.88 15.49
CA TRP A 155 6.92 1.87 15.86
C TRP A 155 6.44 2.89 16.88
N GLY A 156 5.13 3.14 16.94
CA GLY A 156 4.52 3.99 17.96
C GLY A 156 4.00 3.23 19.17
N LYS A 157 3.21 3.94 19.99
CA LYS A 157 2.56 3.36 21.17
C LYS A 157 1.54 2.30 20.75
N LEU A 158 1.67 1.10 21.30
CA LEU A 158 0.73 -0.01 21.18
C LEU A 158 -0.15 -0.05 22.42
N THR A 159 -1.46 0.11 22.23
CA THR A 159 -2.47 0.03 23.31
C THR A 159 -3.49 -1.04 22.96
N ILE A 160 -3.65 -2.02 23.83
CA ILE A 160 -4.51 -3.18 23.64
C ILE A 160 -5.65 -3.10 24.66
N ASP A 161 -6.87 -2.93 24.16
CA ASP A 161 -8.12 -2.90 24.90
C ASP A 161 -9.01 -4.03 24.36
N GLY A 162 -8.71 -5.27 24.76
CA GLY A 162 -9.27 -6.51 24.22
C GLY A 162 -8.21 -7.58 23.97
N TYR A 163 -8.29 -8.29 22.84
CA TYR A 163 -7.41 -9.40 22.50
C TYR A 163 -6.49 -9.07 21.32
N LEU A 164 -5.20 -9.43 21.45
CA LEU A 164 -4.25 -9.41 20.36
C LEU A 164 -3.56 -10.76 20.23
N LYS A 165 -3.67 -11.43 19.09
CA LYS A 165 -2.86 -12.59 18.76
C LYS A 165 -1.87 -12.25 17.66
N CYS A 166 -0.61 -12.60 17.81
CA CYS A 166 0.33 -12.55 16.70
C CYS A 166 1.39 -13.64 16.75
N ARG A 167 2.06 -13.91 15.62
CA ARG A 167 3.20 -14.85 15.61
C ARG A 167 4.43 -14.21 16.24
N THR A 168 4.83 -13.05 15.74
CA THR A 168 5.90 -12.24 16.34
C THR A 168 5.41 -10.83 16.62
N LEU A 169 5.79 -10.27 17.76
CA LEU A 169 5.46 -8.90 18.16
C LEU A 169 6.73 -8.09 18.30
N THR A 170 6.88 -7.02 17.53
CA THR A 170 7.96 -6.04 17.70
C THR A 170 7.38 -4.66 17.94
N ALA A 171 7.49 -4.16 19.17
CA ALA A 171 7.10 -2.80 19.53
C ALA A 171 8.34 -1.96 19.84
N TYR A 172 8.52 -0.85 19.10
CA TYR A 172 9.70 0.01 19.29
C TYR A 172 9.49 1.11 20.35
N ALA A 173 8.24 1.42 20.69
CA ALA A 173 7.92 2.39 21.74
C ALA A 173 7.38 1.69 23.00
N SER A 174 6.11 1.84 23.33
CA SER A 174 5.52 1.22 24.52
C SER A 174 4.39 0.27 24.17
N LEU A 175 4.27 -0.81 24.95
CA LEU A 175 3.18 -1.77 24.93
C LEU A 175 2.35 -1.57 26.21
N THR A 176 1.05 -1.35 26.09
CA THR A 176 0.15 -1.19 27.23
C THR A 176 -1.13 -1.97 27.01
N THR A 177 -1.54 -2.79 27.99
CA THR A 177 -2.89 -3.38 28.02
C THR A 177 -3.81 -2.53 28.90
N VAL A 178 -5.09 -2.46 28.57
CA VAL A 178 -6.09 -1.62 29.26
C VAL A 178 -7.15 -2.50 29.91
N GLY A 179 -7.20 -2.51 31.23
CA GLY A 179 -8.19 -3.28 31.98
C GLY A 179 -7.86 -4.77 32.10
N ASP A 180 -8.60 -5.44 32.98
CA ASP A 180 -8.27 -6.79 33.44
C ASP A 180 -8.60 -7.89 32.41
N GLN A 181 -9.44 -7.57 31.42
CA GLN A 181 -9.85 -8.49 30.35
C GLN A 181 -8.96 -8.37 29.10
N SER A 182 -8.00 -7.44 29.10
CA SER A 182 -7.13 -7.20 27.96
C SER A 182 -5.89 -8.07 28.02
N TRP A 183 -5.71 -8.91 27.01
CA TRP A 183 -4.59 -9.82 26.93
C TRP A 183 -4.05 -9.90 25.50
N TYR A 184 -2.83 -10.39 25.38
CA TYR A 184 -2.23 -10.66 24.09
C TYR A 184 -1.38 -11.93 24.13
N GLU A 185 -1.27 -12.56 22.98
CA GLU A 185 -0.58 -13.82 22.79
C GLU A 185 0.40 -13.68 21.63
N VAL A 186 1.62 -14.15 21.85
CA VAL A 186 2.71 -14.13 20.87
C VAL A 186 3.29 -15.53 20.78
N GLU A 187 3.18 -16.15 19.61
CA GLU A 187 3.51 -17.59 19.44
C GLU A 187 5.02 -17.86 19.40
N GLU A 188 5.79 -17.04 18.68
CA GLU A 188 7.20 -17.32 18.39
C GLU A 188 8.16 -16.38 19.14
N GLY A 189 7.82 -15.09 19.25
CA GLY A 189 8.67 -14.15 19.98
C GLY A 189 8.16 -12.72 20.07
N GLU A 190 8.39 -12.11 21.24
CA GLU A 190 8.05 -10.72 21.52
C GLU A 190 9.33 -9.91 21.76
N LYS A 191 9.40 -8.72 21.17
CA LYS A 191 10.45 -7.73 21.39
C LYS A 191 9.82 -6.34 21.61
N VAL A 192 9.87 -5.86 22.85
CA VAL A 192 9.42 -4.51 23.20
C VAL A 192 10.64 -3.70 23.63
N HIS A 193 10.92 -2.62 22.92
CA HIS A 193 12.11 -1.80 23.17
C HIS A 193 11.92 -0.72 24.25
N GLY A 194 10.68 -0.30 24.52
CA GLY A 194 10.38 0.67 25.57
C GLY A 194 9.49 0.09 26.66
N ALA A 195 8.62 0.92 27.22
CA ALA A 195 7.84 0.54 28.39
C ALA A 195 6.81 -0.55 28.08
N LYS A 196 6.85 -1.63 28.85
CA LYS A 196 5.87 -2.72 28.82
C LYS A 196 5.00 -2.65 30.07
N LEU A 197 3.77 -2.22 29.90
CA LEU A 197 2.77 -1.99 30.95
C LEU A 197 1.60 -2.96 30.71
N VAL A 198 1.83 -4.22 31.06
CA VAL A 198 0.84 -5.29 30.84
C VAL A 198 0.31 -5.72 32.20
N GLN A 199 -0.99 -5.61 32.39
CA GLN A 199 -1.67 -6.14 33.56
C GLN A 199 -1.84 -7.66 33.36
N ARG A 200 -1.09 -8.48 34.12
CA ARG A 200 -1.27 -9.93 34.20
C ARG A 200 -1.81 -10.26 35.59
N TYR A 201 -2.87 -11.07 35.63
CA TYR A 201 -3.33 -11.75 36.84
C TYR A 201 -2.76 -13.17 36.88
#